data_AF-A0A955JN88-F1
#
_entry.id   AF-A0A955JN88-F1
#
_cell.length_a   1.000
_cell.length_b   1.000
_cell.length_c   1.000
_cell.angle_alpha   90.00
_cell.angle_beta   90.00
_cell.angle_gamma   90.00
#
_symmetry.space_group_name_H-M   'P 1'
#
loop_
_entity.id
_entity.type
_entity.pdbx_description
1 polymer ?
#
loop_
_entity_poly.entity_id
_entity_poly.type
_entity_poly.pdbx_seq_one_letter_code
_entity_poly.pdbx_strand_id
1 'polypeptide(L)'
;MLRGTMIGNMYFKNRADAGRQLAEKLEAYKRSNCVVLAMNSGGVMVGAQVAMALHADLFMLATEEVKVPGEPVAIAAITTDNNLTYNP
;
A
#
# COMPACT_ATOMS: atom_id res chain seq x y z
N MET A 1 -13.73 37.61 -13.65
CA MET A 1 -12.70 36.77 -14.30
C MET A 1 -11.92 36.06 -13.20
N LEU A 2 -12.37 34.89 -12.77
CA LEU A 2 -11.68 34.05 -11.78
C LEU A 2 -11.47 32.68 -12.42
N ARG A 3 -10.19 32.30 -12.58
CA ARG A 3 -9.77 30.99 -13.10
C ARG A 3 -10.30 29.90 -12.17
N GLY A 4 -11.30 29.15 -12.63
CA GLY A 4 -11.73 27.92 -11.97
C GLY A 4 -10.59 26.91 -12.06
N THR A 5 -10.01 26.55 -10.92
CA THR A 5 -9.14 25.38 -10.80
C THR A 5 -9.93 24.17 -11.28
N MET A 6 -9.53 23.61 -12.42
CA MET A 6 -10.05 22.35 -12.94
C MET A 6 -9.78 21.29 -11.86
N ILE A 7 -10.79 20.94 -11.09
CA ILE A 7 -10.72 19.81 -10.16
C ILE A 7 -10.72 18.58 -11.06
N GLY A 8 -9.52 18.11 -11.42
CA GLY A 8 -9.37 16.82 -12.07
C GLY A 8 -10.14 15.78 -11.26
N ASN A 9 -10.87 14.91 -11.95
CA ASN A 9 -11.77 13.93 -11.35
C ASN A 9 -11.07 13.25 -10.15
N MET A 10 -11.52 13.51 -8.91
CA MET A 10 -10.85 13.09 -7.66
C MET A 10 -10.74 11.56 -7.48
N TYR A 11 -11.32 10.79 -8.41
CA TYR A 11 -11.44 9.34 -8.34
C TYR A 11 -10.72 8.69 -9.52
N PHE A 12 -9.92 7.68 -9.20
CA PHE A 12 -9.37 6.75 -10.18
C PHE A 12 -10.48 5.88 -10.78
N LYS A 13 -10.29 5.42 -12.02
CA LYS A 13 -11.27 4.55 -12.69
C LYS A 13 -11.42 3.20 -11.98
N ASN A 14 -10.31 2.66 -11.49
CA ASN A 14 -10.24 1.44 -10.68
C ASN A 14 -8.84 1.34 -10.03
N ARG A 15 -8.61 0.29 -9.23
CA ARG A 15 -7.32 0.08 -8.55
C ARG A 15 -6.14 -0.08 -9.51
N ALA A 16 -6.34 -0.69 -10.67
CA ALA A 16 -5.29 -0.84 -11.66
C ALA A 16 -4.92 0.51 -12.30
N ASP A 17 -5.93 1.36 -12.55
CA ASP A 17 -5.72 2.73 -13.03
C ASP A 17 -4.95 3.59 -12.02
N ALA A 18 -5.34 3.52 -10.74
CA ALA A 18 -4.60 4.16 -9.65
C ALA A 18 -3.14 3.67 -9.60
N GLY A 19 -2.92 2.36 -9.75
CA GLY A 19 -1.59 1.76 -9.72
C GLY A 19 -0.69 2.21 -10.88
N ARG A 20 -1.23 2.31 -12.11
CA ARG A 20 -0.46 2.83 -13.26
C ARG A 20 -0.06 4.30 -13.07
N GLN A 21 -1.02 5.13 -12.64
CA GLN A 21 -0.73 6.55 -12.37
C GLN A 21 0.26 6.74 -11.21
N LEU A 22 0.24 5.85 -10.21
CA LEU A 22 1.23 5.84 -9.14
C LEU A 22 2.60 5.41 -9.64
N ALA A 23 2.67 4.38 -10.49
CA ALA A 23 3.91 3.88 -11.07
C ALA A 23 4.65 4.95 -11.87
N GLU A 24 3.94 5.75 -12.66
CA GLU A 24 4.50 6.89 -13.41
C GLU A 24 5.19 7.90 -12.48
N LYS A 25 4.64 8.13 -11.28
CA LYS A 25 5.24 9.03 -10.29
C LYS A 25 6.45 8.41 -9.57
N LEU A 26 6.61 7.10 -9.65
CA LEU A 26 7.67 6.34 -9.00
C LEU A 26 8.77 5.89 -9.97
N GLU A 27 8.79 6.37 -11.21
CA GLU A 27 9.77 5.94 -12.23
C GLU A 27 11.24 6.06 -11.79
N ALA A 28 11.55 7.01 -10.91
CA ALA A 28 12.88 7.18 -10.32
C ALA A 28 13.40 5.90 -9.62
N TYR A 29 12.52 5.00 -9.21
CA TYR A 29 12.86 3.77 -8.50
C TYR A 29 13.02 2.53 -9.40
N LYS A 30 12.83 2.64 -10.73
CA LYS A 30 12.82 1.49 -11.66
C LYS A 30 14.13 0.70 -11.75
N ARG A 31 15.23 1.25 -11.24
CA ARG A 31 16.55 0.58 -11.16
C ARG A 31 17.07 0.49 -9.73
N SER A 32 16.23 0.81 -8.77
CA SER A 32 16.54 0.65 -7.36
C SER A 32 16.32 -0.80 -6.94
N ASN A 33 17.15 -1.28 -6.03
CA ASN A 33 16.86 -2.53 -5.32
C ASN A 33 15.71 -2.27 -4.34
N CYS A 34 14.47 -2.42 -4.80
CA CYS A 34 13.28 -2.10 -4.04
C CYS A 34 12.24 -3.22 -4.12
N VAL A 35 11.31 -3.17 -3.19
CA VAL A 35 10.20 -4.11 -3.07
C VAL A 35 8.91 -3.32 -2.88
N VAL A 36 7.82 -3.79 -3.49
CA VAL A 36 6.49 -3.26 -3.26
C VAL A 36 5.83 -4.10 -2.17
N LEU A 37 5.50 -3.47 -1.05
CA LEU A 37 4.82 -4.13 0.07
C LEU A 37 3.38 -3.62 0.19
N ALA A 38 2.41 -4.49 -0.09
CA ALA A 38 0.99 -4.18 0.01
C ALA A 38 0.45 -4.50 1.40
N MET A 39 -0.24 -3.55 2.03
CA MET A 39 -0.79 -3.71 3.38
C MET A 39 -2.10 -4.50 3.44
N ASN A 40 -2.80 -4.64 2.32
CA ASN A 40 -4.08 -5.36 2.23
C ASN A 40 -4.35 -5.80 0.78
N SER A 41 -5.38 -6.64 0.59
CA SER A 41 -5.78 -7.17 -0.72
C SER A 41 -6.11 -6.08 -1.76
N GLY A 42 -6.68 -4.95 -1.34
CA GLY A 42 -6.91 -3.79 -2.21
C GLY A 42 -5.60 -3.14 -2.66
N GLY A 43 -4.64 -3.02 -1.74
CA GLY A 43 -3.29 -2.53 -1.98
C GLY A 43 -2.52 -3.44 -2.93
N VAL A 44 -2.73 -4.77 -2.89
CA VAL A 44 -2.12 -5.72 -3.83
C VAL A 44 -2.50 -5.39 -5.27
N MET A 45 -3.77 -5.06 -5.53
CA MET A 45 -4.25 -4.73 -6.88
C MET A 45 -3.61 -3.45 -7.45
N VAL A 46 -3.29 -2.48 -6.58
CA VAL A 46 -2.59 -1.25 -6.95
C VAL A 46 -1.09 -1.54 -7.10
N GLY A 47 -0.50 -2.21 -6.10
CA GLY A 47 0.91 -2.53 -6.00
C GLY A 47 1.41 -3.43 -7.13
N ALA A 48 0.57 -4.33 -7.66
CA ALA A 48 0.91 -5.13 -8.83
C ALA A 48 1.29 -4.30 -10.06
N GLN A 49 0.58 -3.18 -10.29
CA GLN A 49 0.91 -2.28 -11.41
C GLN A 49 2.24 -1.56 -11.17
N VAL A 50 2.50 -1.17 -9.93
CA VAL A 50 3.75 -0.51 -9.52
C VAL A 50 4.93 -1.48 -9.63
N ALA A 51 4.81 -2.68 -9.09
CA ALA A 51 5.84 -3.72 -9.11
C ALA A 51 6.23 -4.09 -10.55
N MET A 52 5.24 -4.27 -11.43
CA MET A 52 5.48 -4.53 -12.85
C MET A 52 6.26 -3.38 -13.53
N ALA A 53 5.89 -2.13 -13.26
CA ALA A 53 6.53 -0.97 -13.88
C ALA A 53 7.95 -0.72 -13.36
N LEU A 54 8.20 -1.00 -12.08
CA LEU A 54 9.50 -0.81 -11.43
C LEU A 54 10.43 -2.02 -11.54
N HIS A 55 9.96 -3.14 -12.09
CA HIS A 55 10.68 -4.43 -12.08
C HIS A 55 11.09 -4.88 -10.66
N ALA A 56 10.17 -4.69 -9.72
CA ALA A 56 10.35 -5.01 -8.31
C ALA A 56 9.46 -6.19 -7.90
N ASP A 57 9.86 -6.89 -6.84
CA ASP A 57 9.02 -7.93 -6.24
C ASP A 57 7.82 -7.30 -5.52
N LEU A 58 6.72 -8.06 -5.45
CA LEU A 58 5.51 -7.69 -4.71
C LEU A 58 5.24 -8.68 -3.59
N PHE A 59 5.05 -8.17 -2.38
CA PHE A 59 4.62 -8.95 -1.23
C PHE A 59 3.38 -8.34 -0.59
N MET A 60 2.54 -9.17 0.01
CA MET A 60 1.46 -8.71 0.88
C MET A 60 1.90 -8.89 2.34
N LEU A 61 1.89 -7.80 3.09
CA LEU A 61 2.09 -7.86 4.53
C LEU A 61 0.82 -8.43 5.17
N ALA A 62 0.94 -9.59 5.82
CA ALA A 62 -0.13 -10.21 6.58
C ALA A 62 0.23 -10.18 8.07
N THR A 63 -0.60 -9.48 8.84
CA THR A 63 -0.46 -9.35 10.30
C THR A 63 -1.80 -9.54 10.97
N GLU A 64 -1.81 -10.22 12.10
CA GLU A 64 -2.97 -10.36 12.98
C GLU A 64 -2.77 -9.45 14.21
N GLU A 65 -3.79 -8.67 14.54
CA GLU A 65 -3.78 -7.81 15.73
C GLU A 65 -4.16 -8.61 16.98
N VAL A 66 -3.43 -8.41 18.07
CA VAL A 66 -3.75 -8.97 19.39
C VAL A 66 -4.51 -7.93 20.19
N LYS A 67 -5.77 -8.24 20.52
CA LYS A 67 -6.68 -7.36 21.28
C LYS A 67 -7.02 -7.98 22.63
N VAL A 68 -7.14 -7.13 23.65
CA VAL A 68 -7.60 -7.53 24.99
C VAL A 68 -9.02 -7.02 25.19
N PRO A 69 -9.95 -7.83 25.71
CA PRO A 69 -11.28 -7.35 26.04
C PRO A 69 -11.24 -6.14 26.97
N GLY A 70 -11.93 -5.06 26.59
CA GLY A 70 -11.96 -3.81 27.36
C GLY A 70 -10.90 -2.79 26.94
N GLU A 71 -9.89 -3.18 26.16
CA GLU A 71 -8.91 -2.25 25.61
C GLU A 71 -9.30 -1.76 24.22
N PRO A 72 -9.30 -0.44 23.95
CA PRO A 72 -9.69 0.11 22.65
C PRO A 72 -8.59 -0.03 21.58
N VAL A 73 -7.36 -0.36 21.97
CA VAL A 73 -6.19 -0.44 21.09
C VAL A 73 -5.61 -1.85 21.13
N ALA A 74 -5.07 -2.32 20.01
CA ALA A 74 -4.31 -3.56 19.96
C ALA A 74 -3.03 -3.44 20.80
N ILE A 75 -2.78 -4.45 21.63
CA ILE A 75 -1.60 -4.49 22.51
C ILE A 75 -0.37 -5.07 21.80
N ALA A 76 -0.58 -5.83 20.72
CA ALA A 76 0.50 -6.44 19.95
C ALA A 76 0.03 -6.78 18.53
N ALA A 77 0.98 -7.15 17.66
CA ALA A 77 0.74 -7.71 16.34
C ALA A 77 1.57 -8.98 16.15
N ILE A 78 1.00 -9.96 15.44
CA ILE A 78 1.66 -11.21 15.07
C ILE A 78 1.80 -11.26 13.55
N THR A 79 3.00 -11.58 13.06
CA THR A 79 3.28 -11.76 11.64
C THR A 79 3.18 -13.24 11.23
N THR A 80 3.13 -13.51 9.93
CA THR A 80 3.00 -14.88 9.39
C THR A 80 4.19 -15.79 9.74
N ASP A 81 5.35 -15.22 10.04
CA ASP A 81 6.56 -15.91 10.51
C ASP A 81 6.60 -16.07 12.04
N ASN A 82 5.45 -15.96 12.71
CA ASN A 82 5.28 -16.16 14.16
C ASN A 82 6.04 -15.14 15.04
N ASN A 83 6.43 -13.98 14.50
CA ASN A 83 7.00 -12.90 15.29
C ASN A 83 5.91 -12.06 15.97
N LEU A 84 6.05 -11.83 17.27
CA LEU A 84 5.17 -10.98 18.08
C LEU A 84 5.85 -9.64 18.34
N THR A 85 5.22 -8.55 17.92
CA THR A 85 5.64 -7.19 18.26
C THR A 85 4.65 -6.58 19.24
N TYR A 86 5.12 -6.10 20.39
CA TYR A 86 4.31 -5.47 21.42
C TYR A 86 4.27 -3.94 21.25
N ASN A 87 3.13 -3.32 21.56
CA ASN A 87 2.98 -1.86 21.64
C ASN A 87 3.13 -1.43 23.12
N PRO A 88 4.29 -0.87 23.53
CA PRO A 88 4.60 -0.56 24.93
C PRO A 88 3.73 0.53 25.55
#